data_AF-A0A932LUI7-F1
#
_entry.id   AF-A0A932LUI7-F1
#
_cell.length_a   1.000
_cell.length_b   1.000
_cell.length_c   1.000
_cell.angle_alpha   90.00
_cell.angle_beta   90.00
_cell.angle_gamma   90.00
#
_symmetry.space_group_name_H-M   'P 1'
#
loop_
_entity.id
_entity.type
_entity.pdbx_description
1 polymer ?
#
loop_
_entity_poly.entity_id
_entity_poly.type
_entity_poly.pdbx_seq_one_letter_code
_entity_poly.pdbx_strand_id
1 'polypeptide(L)' 'RVMLRRSLKPTGKGAVALSPGSTVPVAFAVWNGSAGDRDGKKSVTIWQDLKIAK' A
#
# COMPACT_ATOMS: atom_id res chain seq x y z
N ARG A 1 4.80 0.90 -16.06
CA ARG A 1 4.65 -0.11 -15.00
C ARG A 1 5.53 0.29 -13.82
N VAL A 2 5.01 0.24 -12.59
CA VAL A 2 5.76 0.64 -11.38
C VAL A 2 5.82 -0.54 -10.41
N MET A 3 6.92 -0.68 -9.68
CA MET A 3 7.07 -1.66 -8.61
C MET A 3 7.52 -0.94 -7.33
N LEU A 4 6.67 -0.96 -6.31
CA LEU A 4 7.00 -0.47 -4.97
C LEU A 4 7.69 -1.60 -4.19
N ARG A 5 8.89 -1.35 -3.68
CA ARG A 5 9.68 -2.33 -2.93
C ARG A 5 10.17 -1.73 -1.62
N ARG A 6 10.20 -2.55 -0.57
CA ARG A 6 10.82 -2.21 0.72
C ARG A 6 11.25 -3.49 1.45
N SER A 7 12.11 -3.33 2.46
CA SER A 7 12.36 -4.41 3.42
C SER A 7 11.09 -4.75 4.21
N LEU A 8 10.88 -6.04 4.51
CA LEU A 8 9.80 -6.49 5.39
C LEU A 8 9.99 -6.00 6.82
N LYS A 9 11.25 -5.77 7.25
CA LYS A 9 11.56 -5.21 8.56
C LYS A 9 11.06 -3.75 8.62
N PRO A 10 10.12 -3.41 9.52
CA PRO A 10 9.65 -2.04 9.68
C PRO A 10 10.82 -1.14 10.12
N THR A 11 10.86 0.07 9.57
CA THR A 11 11.89 1.07 9.90
C THR A 11 11.20 2.38 10.24
N GLY A 12 11.45 2.91 11.44
CA GLY A 12 10.83 4.14 11.93
C GLY A 12 9.56 3.91 12.77
N LYS A 13 9.16 4.95 13.50
CA LYS A 13 7.98 4.93 14.38
C LYS A 13 6.70 4.82 13.53
N GLY A 14 5.83 3.86 13.85
CA GLY A 14 4.56 3.67 13.16
C GLY A 14 4.64 2.94 11.81
N ALA A 15 5.81 2.43 11.42
CA ALA A 15 5.94 1.64 10.21
C ALA A 15 5.18 0.31 10.32
N VAL A 16 4.40 -0.02 9.28
CA VAL A 16 3.66 -1.29 9.20
C VAL A 16 4.65 -2.46 9.20
N ALA A 17 4.40 -3.48 10.02
CA ALA A 17 5.15 -4.73 9.99
C ALA A 17 4.57 -5.69 8.94
N LEU A 18 5.38 -6.15 7.99
CA LEU A 18 5.00 -7.16 6.99
C LEU A 18 5.68 -8.49 7.32
N SER A 19 5.41 -9.02 8.51
CA SER A 19 6.02 -10.27 8.98
C SER A 19 5.54 -11.47 8.16
N PRO A 20 6.41 -12.42 7.78
CA PRO A 20 6.00 -13.67 7.15
C PRO A 20 4.88 -14.38 7.93
N GLY A 21 3.88 -14.86 7.21
CA GLY A 21 2.68 -15.51 7.77
C GLY A 21 1.62 -14.57 8.33
N SER A 22 1.84 -13.24 8.36
CA SER A 22 0.84 -12.29 8.84
C SER A 22 -0.23 -11.96 7.78
N THR A 23 -1.36 -11.44 8.25
CA THR A 23 -2.34 -10.74 7.39
C THR A 23 -2.40 -9.29 7.84
N VAL A 24 -2.28 -8.35 6.90
CA VAL A 24 -2.36 -6.91 7.17
C VAL A 24 -3.38 -6.26 6.25
N PRO A 25 -4.08 -5.20 6.68
CA PRO A 25 -4.96 -4.44 5.79
C PRO A 25 -4.14 -3.66 4.75
N VAL A 26 -4.59 -3.66 3.50
CA VAL A 26 -4.02 -2.86 2.40
C VAL A 26 -5.12 -2.16 1.60
N ALA A 27 -4.81 -0.96 1.11
CA ALA A 27 -5.62 -0.25 0.13
C ALA A 27 -4.70 0.51 -0.83
N PHE A 28 -5.20 0.80 -2.03
CA PHE A 28 -4.46 1.53 -3.05
C PHE A 28 -5.20 2.81 -3.45
N ALA A 29 -4.42 3.84 -3.79
CA ALA A 29 -4.91 5.06 -4.39
C ALA A 29 -4.15 5.32 -5.70
N VAL A 30 -4.88 5.69 -6.75
CA VAL A 30 -4.32 5.97 -8.08
C VAL A 30 -4.85 7.31 -8.57
N TRP A 31 -3.94 8.13 -9.08
CA TRP A 31 -4.22 9.43 -9.66
C TRP A 31 -3.99 9.37 -11.17
N ASN A 32 -4.99 9.78 -11.95
CA ASN A 32 -4.80 10.00 -13.37
C ASN A 32 -4.26 11.41 -13.63
N GLY A 33 -2.94 11.54 -13.77
CA GLY A 33 -2.28 12.82 -14.01
C GLY A 33 -2.77 13.55 -15.27
N SER A 34 -3.15 12.83 -16.34
CA SER A 34 -3.68 13.47 -17.55
C SER A 34 -5.07 14.06 -17.35
N ALA A 35 -5.81 13.59 -16.33
CA ALA A 35 -7.09 14.15 -15.90
C ALA A 35 -6.93 15.22 -14.79
N GLY A 36 -5.69 15.61 -14.48
CA GLY A 36 -5.37 16.60 -13.44
C GLY A 36 -5.64 16.12 -12.02
N ASP A 37 -5.69 14.80 -11.79
CA ASP A 37 -5.95 14.25 -10.46
C ASP A 37 -4.78 14.51 -9.51
N ARG A 38 -5.08 15.06 -8.33
CA ARG A 38 -4.15 15.26 -7.21
C ARG A 38 -4.89 15.23 -5.87
N ASP A 39 -4.15 15.07 -4.78
CA ASP A 39 -4.64 15.14 -3.39
C ASP A 39 -5.85 14.22 -3.10
N GLY A 40 -7.03 14.79 -2.91
CA GLY A 40 -8.27 14.06 -2.65
C GLY A 40 -8.95 13.51 -3.90
N LYS A 41 -8.63 14.06 -5.09
CA LYS A 41 -9.21 13.62 -6.36
C LYS A 41 -8.40 12.42 -6.89
N LYS A 42 -8.90 11.21 -6.62
CA LYS A 42 -8.26 9.94 -6.95
C LYS A 42 -9.25 8.79 -6.93
N SER A 43 -8.89 7.70 -7.57
CA SER A 43 -9.58 6.41 -7.36
C SER A 43 -8.94 5.67 -6.20
N VAL A 44 -9.76 5.03 -5.36
CA VAL A 44 -9.29 4.25 -4.21
C VAL A 44 -9.94 2.87 -4.17
N THR A 45 -9.27 1.90 -3.57
CA THR A 45 -9.91 0.64 -3.14
C THR A 45 -10.45 0.78 -1.71
N ILE A 46 -11.40 -0.07 -1.33
CA ILE A 46 -11.65 -0.35 0.10
C ILE A 46 -10.45 -1.11 0.70
N TRP A 47 -10.44 -1.28 2.03
CA TRP A 47 -9.48 -2.15 2.70
C TRP A 47 -9.64 -3.61 2.24
N GLN A 48 -8.51 -4.26 2.00
CA GLN A 48 -8.40 -5.67 1.63
C GLN A 48 -7.40 -6.36 2.54
N ASP A 49 -7.52 -7.68 2.68
CA ASP A 49 -6.56 -8.50 3.41
C ASP A 49 -5.34 -8.85 2.54
N LEU A 50 -4.17 -8.36 2.93
CA LEU A 50 -2.89 -8.75 2.34
C LEU A 50 -2.25 -9.85 3.19
N LYS A 51 -2.24 -11.08 2.66
CA LYS A 51 -1.56 -12.22 3.28
C LYS A 51 -0.09 -12.23 2.88
N ILE A 52 0.80 -12.15 3.86
CA ILE A 52 2.24 -12.31 3.67
C ILE A 52 2.54 -13.81 3.81
N ALA A 53 2.99 -14.44 2.73
CA ALA A 53 3.36 -15.86 2.76
C ALA A 53 4.50 -16.12 3.77
N LYS A 54 4.63 -17.38 4.20
CA LYS A 54 5.74 -17.83 5.04
C LYS A 54 7.04 -17.88 4.25
#